data_AF-A0A7C1A9R6-F1
#
_entry.id   AF-A0A7C1A9R6-F1
#
_cell.length_a   1.000
_cell.length_b   1.000
_cell.length_c   1.000
_cell.angle_alpha   90.00
_cell.angle_beta   90.00
_cell.angle_gamma   90.00
#
_symmetry.space_group_name_H-M   'P 1'
#
loop_
_entity.id
_entity.type
_entity.pdbx_description
1 polymer ?
#
loop_
_entity_poly.entity_id
_entity_poly.type
_entity_poly.pdbx_seq_one_letter_code
_entity_poly.pdbx_strand_id
1 'polypeptide(L)'
;MATLTKDTLRNYELGKLNEIGVIAADIIYKNAAVGDNASGYGRPLVAGDPFRGFAEEKADNASGAAGDINVRLRIKGLVQLSISGLAITDVGKDIYASDDDTFTLTQGSNTRIGFVHRYVSSGVGIVAFNTATGAEAELTDSTTGTADGTVADVGGAFDQGTLNNNFADIIAKVNYLLRKMGS
;
A
#
# COMPACT_ATOMS: atom_id res chain seq x y z
N MET A 1 39.52 -5.94 -0.16
CA MET A 1 38.58 -4.81 -0.34
C MET A 1 38.89 -4.19 -1.70
N ALA A 2 38.01 -4.32 -2.68
CA ALA A 2 38.20 -3.70 -3.99
C ALA A 2 37.68 -2.26 -3.94
N THR A 3 38.55 -1.28 -4.22
CA THR A 3 38.16 0.13 -4.33
C THR A 3 37.65 0.41 -5.75
N LEU A 4 36.74 1.38 -5.89
CA LEU A 4 36.31 1.84 -7.21
C LEU A 4 37.53 2.39 -7.96
N THR A 5 37.83 1.86 -9.15
CA THR A 5 39.08 2.15 -9.89
C THR A 5 38.95 3.29 -10.90
N LYS A 6 37.73 3.77 -11.14
CA LYS A 6 37.42 4.93 -11.99
C LYS A 6 36.08 5.55 -11.60
N ASP A 7 35.91 6.84 -11.88
CA ASP A 7 34.63 7.49 -11.75
C ASP A 7 33.57 6.71 -12.53
N THR A 8 32.47 6.40 -11.85
CA THR A 8 31.35 5.66 -12.40
C THR A 8 30.11 6.51 -12.23
N LEU A 9 29.55 6.98 -13.34
CA LEU A 9 28.27 7.69 -13.34
C LEU A 9 27.18 6.73 -12.84
N ARG A 10 26.37 7.21 -11.89
CA ARG A 10 25.15 6.54 -11.46
C ARG A 10 23.97 7.37 -11.92
N ASN A 11 22.98 6.70 -12.50
CA ASN A 11 21.71 7.34 -12.85
C ASN A 11 20.87 7.40 -11.56
N TYR A 12 20.42 8.59 -11.22
CA TYR A 12 19.55 8.83 -10.08
C TYR A 12 18.17 9.23 -10.59
N GLU A 13 17.13 8.74 -9.92
CA GLU A 13 15.75 9.04 -10.27
C GLU A 13 15.12 10.01 -9.26
N LEU A 14 14.07 10.70 -9.68
CA LEU A 14 13.25 11.49 -8.78
C LEU A 14 12.45 10.52 -7.90
N GLY A 15 12.69 10.49 -6.59
CA GLY A 15 12.08 9.55 -5.63
C GLY A 15 10.55 9.66 -5.42
N LYS A 16 9.82 10.26 -6.36
CA LYS A 16 8.34 10.27 -6.43
C LYS A 16 7.81 9.53 -7.66
N LEU A 17 8.71 9.10 -8.53
CA LEU A 17 8.41 8.34 -9.73
C LEU A 17 9.15 7.01 -9.67
N ASN A 18 8.58 6.02 -10.33
CA ASN A 18 9.22 4.74 -10.60
C ASN A 18 8.78 4.28 -12.00
N GLU A 19 9.57 3.42 -12.62
CA GLU A 19 9.26 2.85 -13.91
C GLU A 19 9.50 1.34 -13.87
N ILE A 20 8.47 0.56 -14.20
CA ILE A 20 8.53 -0.90 -14.17
C ILE A 20 7.98 -1.47 -15.48
N GLY A 21 8.48 -2.64 -15.89
CA GLY A 21 7.98 -3.35 -17.06
C GLY A 21 6.54 -3.78 -16.89
N VAL A 22 5.73 -3.69 -17.93
CA VAL A 22 4.34 -4.16 -17.95
C VAL A 22 4.29 -5.65 -18.24
N ILE A 23 3.34 -6.38 -17.65
CA ILE A 23 3.11 -7.79 -17.94
C ILE A 23 2.73 -8.01 -19.41
N ALA A 24 2.95 -9.22 -19.94
CA ALA A 24 2.57 -9.56 -21.30
C ALA A 24 1.06 -9.43 -21.53
N ALA A 25 0.67 -8.97 -22.73
CA ALA A 25 -0.70 -8.92 -23.20
C ALA A 25 -1.68 -8.11 -22.32
N ASP A 26 -1.24 -6.98 -21.78
CA ASP A 26 -2.06 -6.13 -20.89
C ASP A 26 -1.93 -4.63 -21.22
N ILE A 27 -2.91 -3.84 -20.79
CA ILE A 27 -2.97 -2.40 -20.97
C ILE A 27 -3.23 -1.73 -19.62
N ILE A 28 -2.31 -0.86 -19.20
CA ILE A 28 -2.49 -0.01 -18.03
C ILE A 28 -2.93 1.36 -18.51
N TYR A 29 -4.10 1.83 -18.07
CA TYR A 29 -4.58 3.16 -18.39
C TYR A 29 -4.04 4.21 -17.44
N LYS A 30 -4.02 5.46 -17.91
CA LYS A 30 -3.62 6.61 -17.08
C LYS A 30 -4.47 6.70 -15.81
N ASN A 31 -3.81 6.96 -14.69
CA ASN A 31 -4.36 7.04 -13.33
C ASN A 31 -4.90 5.71 -12.76
N ALA A 32 -4.78 4.59 -13.47
CA ALA A 32 -5.10 3.28 -12.92
C ALA A 32 -4.19 2.95 -11.73
N ALA A 33 -4.73 2.29 -10.71
CA ALA A 33 -3.91 1.69 -9.66
C ALA A 33 -3.17 0.47 -10.25
N VAL A 34 -1.85 0.45 -10.07
CA VAL A 34 -0.98 -0.61 -10.61
C VAL A 34 -0.55 -1.55 -9.50
N GLY A 35 -0.78 -2.84 -9.70
CA GLY A 35 -0.29 -3.92 -8.86
C GLY A 35 0.81 -4.73 -9.56
N ASP A 36 1.35 -5.74 -8.88
CA ASP A 36 2.15 -6.79 -9.50
C ASP A 36 1.81 -8.17 -8.94
N ASN A 37 1.86 -9.23 -9.76
CA ASN A 37 1.62 -10.59 -9.28
C ASN A 37 2.90 -11.20 -8.66
N ALA A 38 3.56 -10.47 -7.77
CA ALA A 38 4.87 -10.79 -7.16
C ALA A 38 5.99 -11.17 -8.16
N SER A 39 5.80 -10.86 -9.44
CA SER A 39 6.70 -11.21 -10.54
C SER A 39 7.56 -10.02 -10.98
N GLY A 40 7.37 -8.85 -10.35
CA GLY A 40 8.08 -7.61 -10.68
C GLY A 40 7.56 -6.86 -11.91
N TYR A 41 6.49 -7.35 -12.55
CA TYR A 41 5.85 -6.69 -13.70
C TYR A 41 4.54 -6.03 -13.30
N GLY A 42 4.36 -4.78 -13.71
CA GLY A 42 3.15 -4.00 -13.50
C GLY A 42 1.97 -4.56 -14.30
N ARG A 43 0.79 -4.53 -13.68
CA ARG A 43 -0.51 -4.89 -14.26
C ARG A 43 -1.61 -4.01 -13.65
N PRO A 44 -2.81 -3.92 -14.26
CA PRO A 44 -3.99 -3.44 -13.55
C PRO A 44 -4.10 -4.18 -12.21
N LEU A 45 -4.20 -3.41 -11.13
CA LEU A 45 -4.23 -3.96 -9.77
C LEU A 45 -5.39 -4.95 -9.63
N VAL A 46 -5.11 -6.08 -8.99
CA VAL A 46 -6.13 -7.00 -8.48
C VAL A 46 -5.96 -7.15 -6.97
N ALA A 47 -7.08 -7.32 -6.25
CA ALA A 47 -7.09 -7.53 -4.81
C ALA A 47 -6.03 -8.56 -4.35
N GLY A 48 -5.14 -8.15 -3.47
CA GLY A 48 -4.04 -8.97 -2.94
C GLY A 48 -2.69 -8.70 -3.60
N ASP A 49 -2.65 -8.05 -4.77
CA ASP A 49 -1.40 -7.61 -5.40
C ASP A 49 -0.72 -6.54 -4.53
N PRO A 50 0.62 -6.49 -4.43
CA PRO A 50 1.32 -5.33 -3.89
C PRO A 50 1.06 -4.09 -4.75
N PHE A 51 0.63 -3.00 -4.12
CA PHE A 51 0.39 -1.74 -4.82
C PHE A 51 1.72 -1.05 -5.19
N ARG A 52 1.89 -0.73 -6.48
CA ARG A 52 3.11 -0.12 -7.04
C ARG A 52 2.99 1.37 -7.31
N GLY A 53 1.77 1.90 -7.38
CA GLY A 53 1.51 3.31 -7.57
C GLY A 53 0.39 3.56 -8.58
N PHE A 54 0.18 4.83 -8.92
CA PHE A 54 -0.77 5.20 -9.97
C PHE A 54 -0.05 5.48 -11.28
N ALA A 55 -0.58 4.98 -12.39
CA ALA A 55 -0.01 5.21 -13.71
C ALA A 55 -0.06 6.69 -14.12
N GLU A 56 1.06 7.27 -14.54
CA GLU A 56 1.12 8.65 -15.01
C GLU A 56 0.58 8.79 -16.45
N GLU A 57 0.70 7.73 -17.24
CA GLU A 57 0.28 7.64 -18.63
C GLU A 57 -0.17 6.22 -19.00
N LYS A 58 -0.81 6.09 -20.17
CA LYS A 58 -1.22 4.77 -20.68
C LYS A 58 0.02 4.00 -21.11
N ALA A 59 0.15 2.75 -20.68
CA ALA A 59 1.12 1.79 -21.18
C ALA A 59 0.37 0.62 -21.83
N ASP A 60 0.59 0.41 -23.13
CA ASP A 60 -0.14 -0.58 -23.94
C ASP A 60 0.80 -1.70 -24.36
N ASN A 61 0.83 -2.78 -23.58
CA ASN A 61 1.63 -3.97 -23.86
C ASN A 61 0.75 -5.14 -24.37
N ALA A 62 -0.40 -4.84 -24.97
CA ALA A 62 -1.41 -5.84 -25.36
C ALA A 62 -0.90 -6.89 -26.35
N SER A 63 0.15 -6.59 -27.10
CA SER A 63 0.77 -7.50 -28.09
C SER A 63 2.23 -7.87 -27.76
N GLY A 64 2.75 -7.44 -26.61
CA GLY A 64 4.15 -7.64 -26.23
C GLY A 64 4.35 -8.74 -25.18
N ALA A 65 5.59 -9.18 -25.05
CA ALA A 65 6.06 -9.99 -23.94
C ALA A 65 6.22 -9.14 -22.66
N ALA A 66 6.39 -9.80 -21.52
CA ALA A 66 6.56 -9.10 -20.24
C ALA A 66 7.84 -8.25 -20.27
N GLY A 67 7.69 -6.96 -19.97
CA GLY A 67 8.79 -5.99 -19.97
C GLY A 67 9.14 -5.35 -21.32
N ASP A 68 8.40 -5.64 -22.40
CA ASP A 68 8.62 -4.98 -23.70
C ASP A 68 8.36 -3.46 -23.63
N ILE A 69 7.41 -3.06 -22.77
CA ILE A 69 7.07 -1.67 -22.50
C ILE A 69 7.08 -1.45 -20.98
N ASN A 70 7.50 -0.25 -20.58
CA ASN A 70 7.44 0.18 -19.20
C ASN A 70 6.22 1.07 -18.94
N VAL A 71 5.75 1.06 -17.70
CA VAL A 71 4.77 2.02 -17.18
C VAL A 71 5.43 2.96 -16.18
N ARG A 72 5.24 4.27 -16.38
CA ARG A 72 5.68 5.30 -15.43
C ARG A 72 4.63 5.47 -14.33
N LEU A 73 5.08 5.33 -13.08
CA LEU A 73 4.23 5.33 -11.89
C LEU A 73 4.54 6.51 -10.98
N ARG A 74 3.49 7.10 -10.41
CA ARG A 74 3.61 7.92 -9.21
C ARG A 74 3.59 7.01 -8.01
N ILE A 75 4.67 7.00 -7.24
CA ILE A 75 4.85 6.13 -6.07
C ILE A 75 4.52 6.81 -4.74
N LYS A 76 4.43 8.15 -4.73
CA LYS A 76 4.08 8.92 -3.53
C LYS A 76 3.35 10.20 -3.88
N GLY A 77 2.30 10.52 -3.13
CA GLY A 77 1.59 11.79 -3.31
C GLY A 77 0.20 11.83 -2.70
N LEU A 78 -0.59 12.77 -3.21
CA LEU A 78 -2.00 12.96 -2.92
C LEU A 78 -2.78 12.77 -4.22
N VAL A 79 -3.81 11.93 -4.19
CA VAL A 79 -4.69 11.65 -5.35
C VAL A 79 -6.15 11.79 -4.92
N GLN A 80 -7.00 12.33 -5.79
CA GLN A 80 -8.44 12.36 -5.55
C GLN A 80 -9.06 11.09 -6.12
N LEU A 81 -9.78 10.33 -5.29
CA LEU A 81 -10.42 9.07 -5.67
C LEU A 81 -11.91 9.08 -5.31
N SER A 82 -12.69 8.37 -6.11
CA SER A 82 -14.04 7.95 -5.76
C SER A 82 -13.95 6.72 -4.87
N ILE A 83 -14.52 6.78 -3.66
CA ILE A 83 -14.38 5.76 -2.62
C ILE A 83 -15.77 5.37 -2.13
N SER A 84 -16.13 4.10 -2.27
CA SER A 84 -17.45 3.62 -1.86
C SER A 84 -17.68 3.82 -0.35
N GLY A 85 -18.79 4.47 0.00
CA GLY A 85 -19.21 4.68 1.40
C GLY A 85 -18.43 5.75 2.16
N LEU A 86 -17.56 6.53 1.51
CA LEU A 86 -16.74 7.54 2.20
C LEU A 86 -17.60 8.68 2.81
N ALA A 87 -17.43 8.91 4.10
CA ALA A 87 -18.01 10.00 4.87
C ALA A 87 -16.94 10.94 5.46
N ILE A 88 -17.37 12.13 5.93
CA ILE A 88 -16.47 13.12 6.54
C ILE A 88 -15.74 12.60 7.78
N THR A 89 -16.33 11.64 8.48
CA THR A 89 -15.77 10.98 9.67
C THR A 89 -14.64 9.99 9.37
N ASP A 90 -14.38 9.70 8.09
CA ASP A 90 -13.40 8.69 7.69
C ASP A 90 -12.01 9.25 7.40
N VAL A 91 -11.79 10.56 7.61
CA VAL A 91 -10.46 11.17 7.51
C VAL A 91 -9.49 10.45 8.44
N GLY A 92 -8.37 9.98 7.88
CA GLY A 92 -7.35 9.20 8.58
C GLY A 92 -7.50 7.68 8.44
N LYS A 93 -8.65 7.16 8.00
CA LYS A 93 -8.86 5.73 7.75
C LYS A 93 -8.09 5.26 6.51
N ASP A 94 -7.71 3.99 6.52
CA ASP A 94 -7.05 3.35 5.38
C ASP A 94 -8.03 3.15 4.22
N ILE A 95 -7.49 3.24 3.00
CA ILE A 95 -8.19 2.96 1.75
C ILE A 95 -7.59 1.72 1.11
N TYR A 96 -8.47 0.90 0.57
CA TYR A 96 -8.16 -0.35 -0.11
C TYR A 96 -8.70 -0.33 -1.54
N ALA A 97 -8.11 -1.14 -2.41
CA ALA A 97 -8.50 -1.32 -3.81
C ALA A 97 -8.81 -2.79 -4.09
N SER A 98 -9.96 -3.05 -4.70
CA SER A 98 -10.33 -4.39 -5.17
C SER A 98 -9.85 -4.65 -6.60
N ASP A 99 -9.76 -3.59 -7.39
CA ASP A 99 -9.24 -3.56 -8.76
C ASP A 99 -8.59 -2.19 -9.03
N ASP A 100 -8.25 -1.89 -10.29
CA ASP A 100 -7.48 -0.72 -10.69
C ASP A 100 -8.25 0.62 -10.65
N ASP A 101 -9.57 0.60 -10.48
CA ASP A 101 -10.43 1.81 -10.36
C ASP A 101 -11.51 1.71 -9.26
N THR A 102 -11.56 0.63 -8.49
CA THR A 102 -12.54 0.44 -7.41
C THR A 102 -11.89 0.55 -6.03
N PHE A 103 -12.21 1.64 -5.33
CA PHE A 103 -11.66 1.97 -4.02
C PHE A 103 -12.70 1.89 -2.90
N THR A 104 -12.30 1.38 -1.75
CA THR A 104 -13.19 1.06 -0.63
C THR A 104 -12.51 1.28 0.74
N LEU A 105 -13.33 1.43 1.77
CA LEU A 105 -12.90 1.45 3.18
C LEU A 105 -12.75 0.04 3.77
N THR A 106 -13.18 -0.99 3.04
CA THR A 106 -13.17 -2.38 3.51
C THR A 106 -11.85 -3.07 3.19
N GLN A 107 -11.16 -3.55 4.22
CA GLN A 107 -9.94 -4.33 4.09
C GLN A 107 -10.18 -5.65 3.34
N GLY A 108 -10.90 -6.61 3.92
CA GLY A 108 -11.12 -7.93 3.28
C GLY A 108 -9.81 -8.52 2.73
N SER A 109 -9.84 -8.98 1.48
CA SER A 109 -8.66 -9.37 0.68
C SER A 109 -8.14 -8.24 -0.22
N ASN A 110 -8.66 -7.02 -0.07
CA ASN A 110 -8.33 -5.88 -0.92
C ASN A 110 -6.94 -5.33 -0.60
N THR A 111 -6.26 -4.80 -1.61
CA THR A 111 -4.92 -4.23 -1.46
C THR A 111 -5.01 -2.87 -0.81
N ARG A 112 -4.24 -2.63 0.26
CA ARG A 112 -4.12 -1.30 0.85
C ARG A 112 -3.35 -0.37 -0.09
N ILE A 113 -3.90 0.82 -0.35
CA ILE A 113 -3.28 1.79 -1.27
C ILE A 113 -2.90 3.12 -0.61
N GLY A 114 -3.37 3.37 0.62
CA GLY A 114 -3.11 4.62 1.33
C GLY A 114 -4.12 4.89 2.43
N PHE A 115 -4.30 6.17 2.78
CA PHE A 115 -5.31 6.61 3.75
C PHE A 115 -5.95 7.93 3.34
N VAL A 116 -7.15 8.19 3.85
CA VAL A 116 -7.91 9.42 3.60
C VAL A 116 -7.18 10.61 4.23
N HIS A 117 -6.61 11.47 3.40
CA HIS A 117 -5.97 12.71 3.82
C HIS A 117 -6.98 13.84 4.02
N ARG A 118 -7.96 13.94 3.12
CA ARG A 118 -8.98 15.01 3.16
C ARG A 118 -10.27 14.56 2.51
N TYR A 119 -11.39 14.79 3.18
CA TYR A 119 -12.72 14.61 2.60
C TYR A 119 -13.02 15.72 1.57
N VAL A 120 -13.61 15.37 0.43
CA VAL A 120 -14.04 16.32 -0.60
C VAL A 120 -15.56 16.40 -0.63
N SER A 121 -16.22 15.25 -0.81
CA SER A 121 -17.67 15.11 -0.80
C SER A 121 -18.05 13.66 -0.52
N SER A 122 -19.34 13.35 -0.41
CA SER A 122 -19.81 11.97 -0.18
C SER A 122 -19.24 11.07 -1.27
N GLY A 123 -18.55 10.01 -0.86
CA GLY A 123 -17.91 9.09 -1.80
C GLY A 123 -16.66 9.63 -2.53
N VAL A 124 -16.10 10.80 -2.16
CA VAL A 124 -14.91 11.37 -2.82
C VAL A 124 -13.93 11.94 -1.78
N GLY A 125 -12.67 11.54 -1.88
CA GLY A 125 -11.62 11.96 -0.95
C GLY A 125 -10.26 12.12 -1.61
N ILE A 126 -9.40 12.90 -0.97
CA ILE A 126 -7.96 12.92 -1.25
C ILE A 126 -7.31 11.82 -0.44
N VAL A 127 -6.61 10.91 -1.11
CA VAL A 127 -5.85 9.81 -0.53
C VAL A 127 -4.37 10.14 -0.56
N ALA A 128 -3.72 10.03 0.59
CA ALA A 128 -2.27 10.03 0.68
C ALA A 128 -1.75 8.60 0.49
N PHE A 129 -0.83 8.43 -0.45
CA PHE A 129 -0.24 7.13 -0.77
C PHE A 129 1.29 7.23 -0.80
N ASN A 130 1.94 6.12 -0.46
CA ASN A 130 3.37 5.93 -0.56
C ASN A 130 3.66 4.44 -0.74
N THR A 131 4.29 4.05 -1.84
CA THR A 131 4.70 2.67 -2.13
C THR A 131 6.20 2.44 -1.85
N ALA A 132 6.94 3.51 -1.57
CA ALA A 132 8.35 3.47 -1.23
C ALA A 132 8.54 3.33 0.28
N THR A 133 8.46 2.10 0.78
CA THR A 133 8.99 1.74 2.11
C THR A 133 9.40 0.28 2.17
N GLY A 134 10.33 -0.05 3.08
CA GLY A 134 10.79 -1.42 3.30
C GLY A 134 9.62 -2.37 3.60
N ALA A 135 9.69 -3.58 3.05
CA ALA A 135 8.68 -4.60 3.22
C ALA A 135 8.89 -5.32 4.56
N GLU A 136 8.53 -4.66 5.66
CA GLU A 136 8.36 -5.35 6.93
C GLU A 136 6.94 -5.92 6.96
N ALA A 137 6.82 -7.23 7.15
CA ALA A 137 5.53 -7.89 7.23
C ALA A 137 4.80 -7.47 8.52
N GLU A 138 3.48 -7.32 8.43
CA GLU A 138 2.64 -7.16 9.62
C GLU A 138 2.74 -8.40 10.53
N LEU A 139 2.65 -8.18 11.83
CA LEU A 139 2.61 -9.25 12.82
C LEU A 139 1.25 -9.95 12.76
N THR A 140 1.27 -11.28 12.62
CA THR A 140 0.09 -12.12 12.78
C THR A 140 -0.28 -12.23 14.26
N ASP A 141 -1.49 -11.82 14.62
CA ASP A 141 -2.02 -11.96 15.98
C ASP A 141 -2.73 -13.31 16.16
N SER A 142 -2.18 -14.16 17.03
CA SER A 142 -2.79 -15.42 17.46
C SER A 142 -3.10 -15.45 18.97
N THR A 143 -3.01 -14.30 19.64
CA THR A 143 -3.16 -14.18 21.10
C THR A 143 -4.58 -14.45 21.56
N THR A 144 -5.58 -14.40 20.66
CA THR A 144 -7.03 -14.41 20.96
C THR A 144 -7.52 -13.22 21.80
N GLY A 145 -6.63 -12.26 22.09
CA GLY A 145 -6.96 -11.04 22.80
C GLY A 145 -7.78 -10.08 21.93
N THR A 146 -8.40 -9.09 22.57
CA THR A 146 -9.08 -7.98 21.88
C THR A 146 -8.31 -6.70 22.18
N ALA A 147 -7.77 -6.08 21.14
CA ALA A 147 -7.13 -4.77 21.26
C ALA A 147 -8.14 -3.70 21.69
N ASP A 148 -7.87 -3.01 22.79
CA ASP A 148 -8.75 -1.98 23.37
C ASP A 148 -8.09 -0.59 23.50
N GLY A 149 -6.82 -0.47 23.11
CA GLY A 149 -6.01 0.74 23.19
C GLY A 149 -5.23 0.91 24.49
N THR A 150 -5.23 -0.09 25.37
CA THR A 150 -4.60 -0.02 26.70
C THR A 150 -3.56 -1.12 26.89
N VAL A 151 -2.48 -0.81 27.62
CA VAL A 151 -1.58 -1.82 28.16
C VAL A 151 -1.77 -1.83 29.67
N ALA A 152 -2.42 -2.88 30.18
CA ALA A 152 -2.69 -3.07 31.59
C ALA A 152 -1.49 -3.68 32.33
N ASP A 153 -1.32 -3.32 33.60
CA ASP A 153 -0.31 -3.94 34.47
C ASP A 153 -0.65 -5.41 34.76
N VAL A 154 0.37 -6.27 34.80
CA VAL A 154 0.27 -7.72 35.03
C VAL A 154 1.02 -8.18 36.29
N GLY A 155 1.53 -7.24 37.10
CA GLY A 155 2.42 -7.53 38.25
C GLY A 155 1.75 -8.11 39.50
N GLY A 156 0.42 -8.13 39.60
CA GLY A 156 -0.30 -8.56 40.81
C GLY A 156 -0.61 -10.06 40.89
N ALA A 157 -1.13 -10.63 39.79
CA ALA A 157 -1.46 -12.04 39.64
C ALA A 157 -1.50 -12.41 38.14
N PHE A 158 -1.27 -13.68 37.82
CA PHE A 158 -1.37 -14.15 36.44
C PHE A 158 -2.81 -14.02 35.93
N ASP A 159 -3.00 -13.22 34.88
CA ASP A 159 -4.24 -13.08 34.12
C ASP A 159 -3.93 -13.23 32.63
N GLN A 160 -4.28 -14.39 32.09
CA GLN A 160 -4.08 -14.72 30.67
C GLN A 160 -4.85 -13.77 29.75
N GLY A 161 -6.05 -13.34 30.14
CA GLY A 161 -6.88 -12.44 29.33
C GLY A 161 -6.22 -11.07 29.20
N THR A 162 -5.74 -10.53 30.32
CA THR A 162 -5.01 -9.26 30.35
C THR A 162 -3.73 -9.33 29.52
N LEU A 163 -2.95 -10.41 29.63
CA LEU A 163 -1.75 -10.61 28.79
C LEU A 163 -2.09 -10.68 27.30
N ASN A 164 -3.13 -11.43 26.92
CA ASN A 164 -3.54 -11.57 25.52
C ASN A 164 -3.99 -10.23 24.95
N ASN A 165 -4.80 -9.46 25.67
CA ASN A 165 -5.24 -8.13 25.24
C ASN A 165 -4.04 -7.19 25.07
N ASN A 166 -3.11 -7.14 26.04
CA ASN A 166 -1.90 -6.31 25.94
C ASN A 166 -1.07 -6.62 24.68
N PHE A 167 -0.88 -7.90 24.33
CA PHE A 167 -0.16 -8.27 23.11
C PHE A 167 -0.96 -7.94 21.85
N ALA A 168 -2.27 -8.19 21.83
CA ALA A 168 -3.15 -7.79 20.73
C ALA A 168 -3.08 -6.27 20.48
N ASP A 169 -3.06 -5.47 21.54
CA ASP A 169 -2.93 -4.01 21.47
C ASP A 169 -1.59 -3.56 20.89
N ILE A 170 -0.49 -4.14 21.35
CA ILE A 170 0.85 -3.82 20.82
C ILE A 170 0.96 -4.23 19.35
N ILE A 171 0.48 -5.43 18.99
CA ILE A 171 0.45 -5.90 17.59
C ILE A 171 -0.36 -4.94 16.72
N ALA A 172 -1.56 -4.55 17.15
CA ALA A 172 -2.41 -3.60 16.43
C ALA A 172 -1.71 -2.25 16.23
N LYS A 173 -1.02 -1.73 17.26
CA LYS A 173 -0.26 -0.47 17.16
C LYS A 173 0.97 -0.57 16.28
N VAL A 174 1.73 -1.66 16.35
CA VAL A 174 2.88 -1.91 15.49
C VAL A 174 2.43 -1.98 14.03
N ASN A 175 1.42 -2.78 13.73
CA ASN A 175 0.90 -2.89 12.36
C ASN A 175 0.34 -1.56 11.86
N TYR A 176 -0.30 -0.76 12.73
CA TYR A 176 -0.70 0.61 12.38
C TYR A 176 0.50 1.49 11.99
N LEU A 177 1.61 1.42 12.72
CA LEU A 177 2.81 2.18 12.40
C LEU A 177 3.46 1.72 11.09
N LEU A 178 3.56 0.40 10.88
CA LEU A 178 4.04 -0.18 9.62
C LEU A 178 3.22 0.35 8.42
N ARG A 179 1.88 0.30 8.53
CA ARG A 179 0.96 0.90 7.55
C ARG A 179 1.18 2.39 7.33
N LYS A 180 1.46 3.16 8.39
CA LYS A 180 1.77 4.61 8.26
C LYS A 180 3.12 4.88 7.60
N MET A 181 4.04 3.93 7.68
CA MET A 181 5.30 4.00 6.95
C MET A 181 5.07 3.71 5.45
N GLY A 182 4.14 2.81 5.11
CA GLY A 182 3.73 2.52 3.73
C GLY A 182 3.90 1.05 3.33
N SER A 183 3.91 0.13 4.31
CA SER A 183 3.67 -1.28 4.05
C SER A 183 2.19 -1.58 3.78
#